data_AF-A0A7C4HEA9-F1
#
_entry.id   AF-A0A7C4HEA9-F1
#
_cell.length_a   1.000
_cell.length_b   1.000
_cell.length_c   1.000
_cell.angle_alpha   90.00
_cell.angle_beta   90.00
_cell.angle_gamma   90.00
#
_symmetry.space_group_name_H-M   'P 1'
#
loop_
_entity.id
_entity.type
_entity.pdbx_description
1 polymer ?
#
loop_
_entity_poly.entity_id
_entity_poly.type
_entity_poly.pdbx_seq_one_letter_code
_entity_poly.pdbx_strand_id
1 'polypeptide(L)'
;MSGSIEKVNPRAVISALMGFKERGASVLSYILMRQEGKPVPPSEIQKALNISPSNLSHSGRSLENLGLIKRSPDGYTPNMGVIINVLLSVVVDLVKRVEELEKETEKKQG
;
A
#
# COMPACT_ATOMS: atom_id res chain seq x y z
N MET A 1 13.08 19.58 17.28
CA MET A 1 11.97 20.39 16.74
C MET A 1 10.81 19.44 16.48
N SER A 2 9.78 19.47 17.32
CA SER A 2 8.57 18.67 17.14
C SER A 2 7.71 19.35 16.09
N GLY A 3 7.80 18.89 14.84
CA GLY A 3 6.90 19.35 13.79
C GLY A 3 5.49 18.86 14.11
N SER A 4 4.58 19.77 14.39
CA SER A 4 3.15 19.47 14.45
C SER A 4 2.77 18.78 13.15
N ILE A 5 2.35 17.51 13.23
CA ILE A 5 1.78 16.82 12.08
C ILE A 5 0.46 17.54 11.78
N GLU A 6 0.51 18.45 10.83
CA GLU A 6 -0.67 19.13 10.32
C GLU A 6 -1.69 18.06 9.92
N LYS A 7 -2.93 18.19 10.39
CA LYS A 7 -3.99 17.24 10.06
C LYS A 7 -4.19 17.27 8.55
N VAL A 8 -3.63 16.27 7.88
CA VAL A 8 -3.76 16.07 6.44
C VAL A 8 -5.24 15.92 6.10
N ASN A 9 -5.77 16.79 5.24
CA ASN A 9 -7.14 16.67 4.72
C ASN A 9 -7.19 15.54 3.68
N PRO A 10 -7.87 14.40 3.95
CA PRO A 10 -7.85 13.25 3.04
C PRO A 10 -8.42 13.56 1.65
N ARG A 11 -9.44 14.42 1.56
CA ARG A 11 -10.05 14.80 0.28
C ARG A 11 -9.10 15.62 -0.59
N ALA A 12 -8.36 16.55 0.04
CA ALA A 12 -7.36 17.35 -0.65
C ALA A 12 -6.20 16.49 -1.18
N VAL A 13 -5.79 15.49 -0.39
CA VAL A 13 -4.75 14.53 -0.82
C VAL A 13 -5.23 13.65 -1.96
N ILE A 14 -6.45 13.11 -1.89
CA ILE A 14 -7.02 12.31 -2.99
C ILE A 14 -7.13 13.16 -4.26
N SER A 15 -7.67 14.38 -4.16
CA SER A 15 -7.77 15.30 -5.29
C SER A 15 -6.39 15.63 -5.89
N ALA A 16 -5.38 15.88 -5.04
CA ALA A 16 -4.01 16.09 -5.49
C ALA A 16 -3.46 14.84 -6.20
N LEU A 17 -3.62 13.64 -5.63
CA LEU A 17 -3.21 12.35 -6.21
C LEU A 17 -3.89 12.06 -7.55
N MET A 18 -5.13 12.47 -7.74
CA MET A 18 -5.83 12.37 -9.03
C MET A 18 -5.32 13.40 -10.04
N GLY A 19 -4.97 14.61 -9.59
CA GLY A 19 -4.37 15.66 -10.42
C GLY A 19 -2.87 15.48 -10.68
N PHE A 20 -2.24 14.49 -10.05
CA PHE A 20 -0.82 14.18 -10.22
C PHE A 20 -0.58 13.70 -11.67
N LYS A 21 0.00 14.57 -12.50
CA LYS A 21 0.50 14.17 -13.83
C LYS A 21 1.51 13.03 -13.67
N GLU A 22 1.62 12.17 -14.70
CA GLU A 22 2.44 10.95 -14.70
C GLU A 22 3.81 11.10 -14.01
N ARG A 23 4.54 12.19 -14.28
CA ARG A 23 5.87 12.44 -13.70
C ARG A 23 5.87 12.58 -12.18
N GLY A 24 4.87 13.23 -11.58
CA GLY A 24 4.82 13.39 -10.14
C GLY A 24 4.43 12.09 -9.43
N ALA A 25 3.55 11.29 -10.04
CA ALA A 25 3.21 9.97 -9.56
C ALA A 25 4.43 9.04 -9.61
N SER A 26 5.27 9.14 -10.66
CA SER A 26 6.54 8.41 -10.74
C SER A 26 7.53 8.80 -9.64
N VAL A 27 7.64 10.09 -9.30
CA VAL A 27 8.51 10.56 -8.21
C VAL A 27 8.03 10.05 -6.85
N LEU A 28 6.74 10.18 -6.56
CA LEU A 28 6.17 9.67 -5.32
C LEU A 28 6.34 8.14 -5.22
N SER A 29 6.05 7.42 -6.30
CA SER A 29 6.26 5.97 -6.38
C SER A 29 7.71 5.60 -6.10
N TYR A 30 8.68 6.29 -6.71
CA TYR A 30 10.10 6.06 -6.47
C TYR A 30 10.50 6.28 -5.00
N ILE A 31 10.02 7.35 -4.36
CA ILE A 31 10.29 7.65 -2.94
C ILE A 31 9.68 6.57 -2.05
N LEU A 32 8.44 6.17 -2.31
CA LEU A 32 7.73 5.15 -1.55
C LEU A 32 8.43 3.79 -1.66
N MET A 33 8.90 3.40 -2.85
CA MET A 33 9.62 2.13 -3.06
C MET A 33 10.92 2.00 -2.25
N ARG A 34 11.43 3.08 -1.67
CA ARG A 34 12.59 3.06 -0.75
C ARG A 34 12.21 2.82 0.72
N GLN A 35 10.91 2.76 1.04
CA GLN A 35 10.42 2.58 2.39
C GLN A 35 10.23 1.10 2.71
N GLU A 36 11.03 0.61 3.64
CA GLU A 36 10.88 -0.72 4.25
C GLU A 36 10.45 -0.56 5.71
N GLY A 37 9.68 -1.52 6.21
CA GLY A 37 9.35 -1.57 7.64
C GLY A 37 10.50 -2.15 8.46
N LYS A 38 10.25 -2.35 9.75
CA LYS A 38 11.18 -3.11 10.60
C LYS A 38 10.97 -4.61 10.38
N PRO A 39 12.05 -5.42 10.39
CA PRO A 39 11.92 -6.87 10.35
C PRO A 39 11.13 -7.36 11.55
N VAL A 40 10.20 -8.29 11.33
CA VAL A 40 9.46 -8.98 12.38
C VAL A 40 10.03 -10.40 12.52
N PRO A 41 10.51 -10.79 13.71
CA PRO A 41 11.05 -12.12 13.94
C PRO A 41 10.03 -13.24 13.65
N PRO A 42 10.45 -14.37 13.05
CA PRO A 42 9.53 -15.48 12.75
C PRO A 42 8.84 -16.04 14.00
N SER A 43 9.54 -16.10 15.13
CA SER A 43 9.02 -16.61 16.41
C SER A 43 7.87 -15.74 16.95
N GLU A 44 7.95 -14.42 16.75
CA GLU A 44 6.89 -13.48 17.14
C GLU A 44 5.63 -13.73 16.32
N ILE A 45 5.77 -13.89 14.99
CA ILE A 45 4.66 -14.17 14.08
C ILE A 45 4.02 -15.52 14.39
N GLN A 46 4.83 -16.56 14.60
CA GLN A 46 4.37 -17.91 14.96
C GLN A 46 3.56 -17.89 16.25
N LYS A 47 4.06 -17.20 17.28
CA LYS A 47 3.38 -17.08 18.57
C LYS A 47 2.08 -16.29 18.45
N ALA A 48 2.10 -15.16 17.74
CA ALA A 48 0.93 -14.29 17.61
C ALA A 48 -0.20 -14.95 16.81
N LEU A 49 0.12 -15.70 15.76
CA LEU A 49 -0.86 -16.32 14.87
C LEU A 49 -1.12 -17.80 15.20
N ASN A 50 -0.40 -18.38 16.16
CA ASN A 50 -0.44 -19.80 16.50
C ASN A 50 -0.26 -20.72 15.28
N ILE A 51 0.79 -20.48 14.48
CA ILE A 51 1.08 -21.23 13.26
C ILE A 51 2.42 -21.97 13.33
N SER A 52 2.52 -23.08 12.61
CA SER A 52 3.75 -23.86 12.51
C SER A 52 4.84 -23.13 11.71
N PRO A 53 6.12 -23.49 11.91
CA PRO A 53 7.22 -22.97 11.08
C PRO A 53 7.06 -23.26 9.58
N SER A 54 6.50 -24.42 9.21
CA SER A 54 6.25 -24.79 7.81
C SER A 54 5.20 -23.89 7.16
N ASN A 55 4.09 -23.63 7.85
CA ASN A 55 3.03 -22.74 7.37
C ASN A 55 3.57 -21.31 7.21
N LEU A 56 4.31 -20.79 8.20
CA LEU A 56 4.92 -19.47 8.11
C LEU A 56 5.92 -19.37 6.95
N SER A 57 6.76 -20.40 6.74
CA SER A 57 7.72 -20.41 5.62
C SER A 57 7.02 -20.42 4.26
N HIS A 58 5.92 -21.17 4.12
CA HIS A 58 5.13 -21.21 2.89
C HIS A 58 4.47 -19.85 2.62
N SER A 59 3.75 -19.28 3.58
CA SER A 59 3.14 -17.96 3.46
C SER A 59 4.20 -16.88 3.18
N GLY A 60 5.33 -16.94 3.89
CA GLY A 60 6.44 -16.00 3.71
C GLY A 60 7.03 -16.05 2.30
N ARG A 61 7.17 -17.25 1.71
CA ARG A 61 7.61 -17.40 0.32
C ARG A 61 6.61 -16.80 -0.66
N SER A 62 5.32 -17.06 -0.47
CA SER A 62 4.27 -16.49 -1.34
C SER A 62 4.26 -14.96 -1.27
N LEU A 63 4.37 -14.38 -0.07
CA LEU A 63 4.42 -12.93 0.12
C LEU A 63 5.68 -12.30 -0.46
N GLU A 64 6.83 -12.97 -0.34
CA GLU A 64 8.09 -12.52 -0.94
C GLU A 64 8.05 -12.55 -2.47
N ASN A 65 7.45 -13.60 -3.06
CA ASN A 65 7.25 -13.68 -4.52
C ASN A 65 6.36 -12.56 -5.06
N LEU A 66 5.41 -12.07 -4.25
CA LEU A 66 4.58 -10.91 -4.58
C LEU A 66 5.30 -9.57 -4.31
N GLY A 67 6.53 -9.59 -3.78
CA GLY A 67 7.31 -8.40 -3.43
C GLY A 67 6.79 -7.64 -2.21
N LEU A 68 5.86 -8.23 -1.44
CA LEU A 68 5.21 -7.59 -0.29
C LEU A 68 6.10 -7.61 0.96
N ILE A 69 7.00 -8.58 1.04
CA ILE A 69 7.99 -8.70 2.11
C ILE A 69 9.34 -9.10 1.53
N LYS A 70 10.39 -8.88 2.31
CA LYS A 70 11.72 -9.46 2.12
C LYS A 70 12.04 -10.38 3.29
N ARG A 71 12.48 -11.60 3.00
CA ARG A 71 12.95 -12.53 4.03
C ARG A 71 14.43 -12.32 4.27
N SER A 72 14.82 -12.37 5.53
CA SER A 72 16.21 -12.24 5.97
C SER A 72 16.42 -13.10 7.23
N PRO A 73 17.67 -13.32 7.66
CA PRO A 73 17.94 -13.95 8.95
C PRO A 73 17.26 -13.25 10.13
N ASP A 74 17.09 -11.93 10.06
CA ASP A 74 16.46 -11.12 11.10
C ASP A 74 14.92 -11.23 11.09
N GLY A 75 14.33 -11.84 10.06
CA GLY A 75 12.90 -12.11 9.94
C GLY A 75 12.29 -11.58 8.65
N TYR A 76 11.01 -11.19 8.75
CA TYR A 76 10.18 -10.77 7.62
C TYR A 76 10.04 -9.25 7.63
N THR A 77 10.58 -8.59 6.61
CA THR A 77 10.56 -7.12 6.48
C THR A 77 9.48 -6.73 5.48
N PRO A 78 8.44 -5.95 5.86
CA PRO A 78 7.41 -5.54 4.91
C PRO A 78 7.94 -4.46 3.96
N ASN A 79 7.64 -4.62 2.68
CA ASN A 79 7.92 -3.62 1.66
C ASN A 79 6.79 -2.58 1.65
N MET A 80 6.88 -1.62 2.57
CA MET A 80 5.85 -0.60 2.77
C MET A 80 5.59 0.19 1.50
N GLY A 81 6.63 0.48 0.72
CA GLY A 81 6.51 1.15 -0.58
C GLY A 81 5.59 0.43 -1.55
N VAL A 82 5.81 -0.87 -1.74
CA VAL A 82 4.97 -1.69 -2.63
C VAL A 82 3.54 -1.74 -2.11
N ILE A 83 3.35 -1.98 -0.81
CA ILE A 83 2.01 -2.06 -0.20
C ILE A 83 1.24 -0.74 -0.39
N ILE A 84 1.86 0.40 -0.09
CA ILE A 84 1.25 1.73 -0.25
C ILE A 84 0.92 1.99 -1.72
N ASN A 85 1.83 1.69 -2.64
CA ASN A 85 1.59 1.87 -4.07
C ASN A 85 0.39 1.04 -4.56
N VAL A 86 0.27 -0.22 -4.15
CA VAL A 86 -0.89 -1.06 -4.49
C VAL A 86 -2.19 -0.45 -3.95
N LEU A 87 -2.19 0.00 -2.69
CA LEU A 87 -3.36 0.63 -2.09
C LEU A 87 -3.76 1.92 -2.81
N LEU A 88 -2.79 2.76 -3.18
CA LEU A 88 -3.04 3.99 -3.94
C LEU A 88 -3.64 3.69 -5.31
N SER A 89 -3.11 2.71 -6.04
CA SER A 89 -3.67 2.28 -7.32
C SER A 89 -5.12 1.82 -7.19
N VAL A 90 -5.42 0.98 -6.19
CA VAL A 90 -6.79 0.51 -5.92
C VAL A 90 -7.73 1.67 -5.63
N VAL A 91 -7.29 2.65 -4.82
CA VAL A 91 -8.11 3.83 -4.51
C VAL A 91 -8.38 4.66 -5.77
N VAL A 92 -7.37 4.91 -6.60
CA VAL A 92 -7.54 5.66 -7.86
C VAL A 92 -8.52 4.94 -8.80
N ASP A 93 -8.41 3.63 -8.94
CA ASP A 93 -9.30 2.84 -9.78
C ASP A 93 -10.75 2.84 -9.27
N LEU A 94 -10.94 2.74 -7.95
CA LEU A 94 -12.26 2.85 -7.33
C LEU A 94 -12.89 4.22 -7.59
N VAL A 95 -12.13 5.31 -7.45
CA VAL A 95 -12.66 6.66 -7.70
C VAL A 95 -13.07 6.80 -9.18
N LYS A 96 -12.25 6.37 -10.13
CA LYS A 96 -12.60 6.39 -11.56
C LYS A 96 -13.89 5.62 -11.83
N ARG A 97 -14.03 4.43 -11.25
CA ARG A 97 -15.23 3.61 -11.43
C ARG A 97 -16.48 4.27 -10.85
N VAL A 98 -16.36 4.98 -9.73
CA VAL A 98 -17.47 5.76 -9.15
C VAL A 98 -17.84 6.92 -10.08
N GLU A 99 -16.87 7.68 -10.60
CA GLU A 99 -17.13 8.78 -11.55
C GLU A 99 -17.79 8.29 -12.84
N GLU A 100 -17.39 7.11 -13.35
CA GLU A 100 -18.02 6.47 -14.51
C GLU A 100 -19.50 6.11 -14.22
N LEU A 101 -19.76 5.51 -13.06
CA LEU A 101 -21.12 5.17 -12.63
C LEU A 101 -22.01 6.42 -12.46
N GLU A 102 -21.48 7.50 -11.88
CA GLU A 102 -22.18 8.77 -11.74
C GLU A 102 -22.57 9.34 -13.12
N LYS A 103 -21.62 9.38 -14.06
CA LYS A 103 -21.89 9.83 -15.44
C LYS A 103 -22.94 8.98 -16.16
N GLU A 104 -22.95 7.67 -15.94
CA GLU A 104 -23.98 6.79 -16.50
C GLU A 104 -25.37 7.06 -15.91
N THR A 105 -25.45 7.37 -14.61
CA THR A 105 -26.73 7.72 -13.97
C THR A 105 -27.28 9.06 -14.45
N GLU A 106 -26.43 10.08 -14.61
CA GLU A 106 -26.83 11.38 -15.14
C GLU A 106 -27.39 11.27 -16.57
N LYS A 107 -26.75 10.47 -17.43
CA LYS A 107 -27.21 10.22 -18.81
C LYS A 107 -28.54 9.48 -18.92
N LYS A 108 -28.97 8.78 -17.88
CA LYS A 108 -30.27 8.06 -17.85
C LYS A 108 -31.41 8.91 -17.29
N GLN A 109 -31.09 10.04 -16.66
CA GLN A 109 -32.06 10.94 -16.04
C GLN A 109 -32.31 12.21 -16.86
N GLY A 110 -31.45 12.55 -17.83
CA GLY A 110 -31.66 13.58 -18.85
C GLY A 110 -32.09 12.99 -20.18
#